data_AF-A0A5S3V2P8-F1
#
_entry.id   AF-A0A5S3V2P8-F1
#
_cell.length_a   1.000
_cell.length_b   1.000
_cell.length_c   1.000
_cell.angle_alpha   90.00
_cell.angle_beta   90.00
_cell.angle_gamma   90.00
#
_symmetry.space_group_name_H-M   'P 1'
#
loop_
_entity.id
_entity.type
_entity.pdbx_description
1 polymer ?
#
loop_
_entity_poly.entity_id
_entity_poly.type
_entity_poly.pdbx_seq_one_letter_code
_entity_poly.pdbx_strand_id
1 'polypeptide(L)'
;MEFRNQLIIGISIIIGWVPSLILVALACLGVFSGALSLFDKAFPMAIAFVTLGVMGILGFVGSTSVCWGLKISYSKRFWFLLCGVASLLVVSLWLFNGRYNQLNPHDNATAYLFFYIFICPLLIGIFHVVLHIKNVGKVI
;
A
#
# COMPACT_ATOMS: atom_id res chain seq x y z
N MET A 1 5.47 14.05 24.81
CA MET A 1 5.75 13.50 23.45
C MET A 1 4.95 12.25 23.13
N GLU A 2 4.43 11.55 24.15
CA GLU A 2 3.72 10.27 24.02
C GLU A 2 2.35 10.40 23.34
N PHE A 3 1.54 11.41 23.73
CA PHE A 3 0.24 11.67 23.12
C PHE A 3 0.31 11.92 21.60
N ARG A 4 1.27 12.71 21.14
CA ARG A 4 1.47 12.99 19.71
C ARG A 4 1.77 11.71 18.93
N ASN A 5 2.61 10.83 19.47
CA ASN A 5 2.96 9.57 18.82
C ASN A 5 1.75 8.63 18.76
N GLN A 6 0.98 8.54 19.85
CA GLN A 6 -0.26 7.76 19.89
C GLN A 6 -1.31 8.28 18.89
N LEU A 7 -1.46 9.60 18.77
CA LEU A 7 -2.36 10.22 17.80
C LEU A 7 -1.97 9.88 16.36
N ILE A 8 -0.67 9.99 16.02
CA ILE A 8 -0.16 9.64 14.69
C ILE A 8 -0.45 8.17 14.36
N ILE A 9 -0.23 7.27 15.32
CA ILE A 9 -0.51 5.84 15.16
C ILE A 9 -2.02 5.61 14.95
N GLY A 10 -2.88 6.23 15.77
CA GLY A 10 -4.34 6.10 15.64
C GLY A 10 -4.86 6.55 14.27
N ILE A 11 -4.40 7.70 13.78
CA ILE A 11 -4.73 8.20 12.44
C ILE A 11 -4.21 7.24 11.36
N SER A 12 -2.99 6.73 11.52
CA SER A 12 -2.40 5.78 10.57
C SER A 12 -3.17 4.46 10.52
N ILE A 13 -3.77 4.03 11.63
CA ILE A 13 -4.62 2.84 11.68
C ILE A 13 -5.89 3.10 10.87
N ILE A 14 -6.63 4.16 11.17
CA ILE A 14 -7.95 4.42 10.58
C ILE A 14 -7.86 4.75 9.08
N ILE A 15 -6.87 5.55 8.70
CA ILE A 15 -6.74 6.09 7.33
C ILE A 15 -5.83 5.21 6.47
N GLY A 16 -4.85 4.53 7.07
CA GLY A 16 -3.89 3.72 6.33
C GLY A 16 -4.14 2.22 6.47
N TRP A 17 -4.01 1.69 7.68
CA TRP A 17 -3.98 0.26 7.93
C TRP A 17 -5.31 -0.44 7.67
N VAL A 18 -6.43 0.13 8.16
CA VAL A 18 -7.79 -0.43 7.98
C VAL A 18 -8.15 -0.60 6.50
N PRO A 19 -8.09 0.43 5.65
CA PRO A 19 -8.37 0.26 4.22
C PRO A 19 -7.38 -0.70 3.52
N SER A 20 -6.15 -0.79 4.03
CA SER A 20 -5.14 -1.73 3.49
C SER A 20 -5.46 -3.21 3.75
N LEU A 21 -6.39 -3.54 4.66
CA LEU A 21 -6.83 -4.93 4.89
C LEU A 21 -7.52 -5.52 3.66
N ILE A 22 -8.31 -4.72 2.94
CA ILE A 22 -8.94 -5.14 1.70
C ILE A 22 -7.88 -5.30 0.61
N LEU A 23 -6.94 -4.35 0.55
CA LEU A 23 -5.86 -4.36 -0.43
C LEU A 23 -4.92 -5.55 -0.28
N VAL A 24 -4.61 -5.98 0.94
CA VAL A 24 -3.76 -7.17 1.14
C VAL A 24 -4.48 -8.44 0.71
N ALA A 25 -5.80 -8.55 0.91
CA ALA A 25 -6.57 -9.67 0.39
C ALA A 25 -6.54 -9.70 -1.15
N LEU A 26 -6.73 -8.54 -1.79
CA LEU A 26 -6.60 -8.40 -3.25
C LEU A 26 -5.18 -8.72 -3.74
N ALA A 27 -4.16 -8.31 -3.00
CA ALA A 27 -2.77 -8.62 -3.30
C ALA A 27 -2.50 -10.13 -3.25
N CYS A 28 -3.01 -10.84 -2.24
CA CYS A 28 -2.93 -12.30 -2.16
C CYS A 28 -3.61 -12.98 -3.36
N LEU A 29 -4.79 -12.50 -3.76
CA LEU A 29 -5.47 -13.00 -4.96
C LEU A 29 -4.66 -12.73 -6.23
N GLY A 30 -4.03 -11.56 -6.35
CA GLY A 30 -3.14 -11.22 -7.47
C GLY A 30 -1.90 -12.12 -7.53
N VAL A 31 -1.28 -12.42 -6.39
CA VAL A 31 -0.15 -13.38 -6.33
C VAL A 31 -0.61 -14.76 -6.76
N PHE A 32 -1.74 -15.23 -6.24
CA PHE A 32 -2.28 -16.55 -6.57
C PHE A 32 -2.64 -16.68 -8.06
N SER A 33 -3.39 -15.71 -8.61
CA SER A 33 -3.77 -15.72 -10.03
C SER A 33 -2.56 -15.56 -10.95
N GLY A 34 -1.62 -14.69 -10.58
CA GLY A 34 -0.36 -14.52 -11.32
C GLY A 34 0.45 -15.80 -11.34
N ALA A 35 0.57 -16.50 -10.21
CA ALA A 35 1.31 -17.76 -10.10
C ALA A 35 0.72 -18.87 -10.99
N LEU A 36 -0.61 -18.99 -11.04
CA LEU A 36 -1.28 -19.97 -11.90
C LEU A 36 -1.06 -19.69 -13.40
N SER A 37 -0.93 -18.42 -13.77
CA SER A 37 -0.77 -17.97 -15.15
C SER A 37 0.69 -17.87 -15.63
N LEU A 38 1.66 -18.29 -14.82
CA LEU A 38 3.09 -18.22 -15.18
C LEU A 38 3.47 -19.10 -16.37
N PHE A 39 2.68 -20.10 -16.71
CA PHE A 39 2.95 -21.00 -17.84
C PHE A 39 2.06 -20.74 -19.06
N ASP A 40 1.25 -19.68 -19.01
CA ASP A 40 0.37 -19.30 -20.10
C ASP A 40 1.00 -18.22 -21.00
N LYS A 41 0.40 -17.95 -22.15
CA LYS A 41 0.84 -16.93 -23.12
C LYS A 41 0.90 -15.51 -22.52
N ALA A 42 0.24 -15.29 -21.37
CA ALA A 42 0.20 -14.02 -20.66
C ALA A 42 1.31 -13.86 -19.59
N PHE A 43 2.48 -14.48 -19.79
CA PHE A 43 3.61 -14.45 -18.87
C PHE A 43 4.00 -13.05 -18.32
N PRO A 44 4.09 -11.97 -19.13
CA PRO A 44 4.44 -10.65 -18.61
C PRO A 44 3.42 -10.10 -17.61
N MET A 45 2.13 -10.37 -17.84
CA MET A 45 1.06 -9.92 -16.96
C MET A 45 1.02 -10.75 -15.67
N ALA A 46 1.29 -12.05 -15.77
CA ALA A 46 1.43 -12.93 -14.62
C ALA A 46 2.54 -12.47 -13.66
N ILE A 47 3.73 -12.15 -14.19
CA ILE A 47 4.83 -11.60 -13.39
C ILE A 47 4.45 -10.28 -12.74
N ALA A 48 3.79 -9.38 -13.47
CA ALA A 48 3.34 -8.10 -12.93
C ALA A 48 2.40 -8.29 -11.73
N PHE A 49 1.42 -9.20 -11.83
CA PHE A 49 0.51 -9.51 -10.72
C PHE A 49 1.23 -10.11 -9.50
N VAL A 50 2.15 -11.06 -9.71
CA VAL A 50 2.95 -11.63 -8.61
C VAL A 50 3.79 -10.55 -7.96
N THR A 51 4.51 -9.74 -8.75
CA THR A 51 5.42 -8.72 -8.24
C THR A 51 4.66 -7.64 -7.47
N LEU A 52 3.59 -7.09 -8.04
CA LEU A 52 2.76 -6.08 -7.38
C LEU A 52 2.07 -6.63 -6.14
N GLY A 53 1.60 -7.88 -6.19
CA GLY A 53 0.98 -8.54 -5.04
C GLY A 53 1.97 -8.74 -3.89
N VAL A 54 3.17 -9.25 -4.17
CA VAL A 54 4.23 -9.42 -3.16
C VAL A 54 4.64 -8.06 -2.58
N MET A 55 4.83 -7.04 -3.42
CA MET A 55 5.14 -5.69 -2.95
C MET A 55 4.04 -5.11 -2.06
N GLY A 56 2.77 -5.33 -2.40
CA GLY A 56 1.63 -4.91 -1.59
C GLY A 56 1.57 -5.62 -0.23
N ILE A 57 1.82 -6.93 -0.20
CA ILE A 57 1.89 -7.72 1.04
C ILE A 57 3.04 -7.21 1.93
N LEU A 58 4.23 -7.00 1.37
CA LEU A 58 5.36 -6.41 2.12
C LEU A 58 5.02 -5.01 2.65
N GLY A 59 4.36 -4.19 1.84
CA GLY A 59 3.79 -2.89 2.24
C GLY A 59 2.90 -2.98 3.46
N PHE A 60 1.96 -3.93 3.45
CA PHE A 60 1.06 -4.18 4.57
C PHE A 60 1.80 -4.64 5.83
N VAL A 61 2.81 -5.50 5.69
CA VAL A 61 3.67 -5.90 6.82
C VAL A 61 4.44 -4.70 7.40
N GLY A 62 4.98 -3.84 6.54
CA GLY A 62 5.63 -2.60 6.95
C GLY A 62 4.69 -1.66 7.71
N SER A 63 3.49 -1.44 7.19
CA SER A 63 2.43 -0.64 7.83
C SER A 63 1.98 -1.24 9.16
N THR A 64 1.84 -2.56 9.24
CA THR A 64 1.49 -3.28 10.47
C THR A 64 2.58 -3.11 11.53
N SER A 65 3.86 -3.16 11.15
CA SER A 65 4.96 -2.87 12.07
C SER A 65 4.94 -1.45 12.62
N VAL A 66 4.51 -0.46 11.81
CA VAL A 66 4.32 0.92 12.26
C VAL A 66 3.18 1.02 13.28
N CYS A 67 2.02 0.45 12.95
CA CYS A 67 0.78 0.65 13.69
C CYS A 67 0.72 -0.16 14.99
N TRP A 68 1.27 -1.38 14.97
CA TRP A 68 1.16 -2.35 16.05
C TRP A 68 2.51 -2.65 16.74
N GLY A 69 3.59 -1.96 16.35
CA GLY A 69 4.89 -2.10 16.99
C GLY A 69 5.57 -3.46 16.76
N LEU A 70 5.29 -4.12 15.63
CA LEU A 70 5.92 -5.40 15.28
C LEU A 70 7.45 -5.24 15.21
N LYS A 71 8.20 -6.16 15.83
CA LYS A 71 9.68 -6.15 15.88
C LYS A 71 10.29 -6.44 14.50
N ILE A 72 10.41 -5.42 13.66
CA ILE A 72 11.11 -5.45 12.38
C ILE A 72 12.29 -4.48 12.45
N SER A 73 13.44 -4.87 11.91
CA SER A 73 14.59 -3.97 11.87
C SER A 73 14.27 -2.73 11.04
N TYR A 74 14.82 -1.59 11.47
CA TYR A 74 14.54 -0.29 10.87
C TYR A 74 14.71 -0.27 9.34
N SER A 75 15.81 -0.84 8.84
CA SER A 75 16.10 -0.92 7.41
C SER A 75 15.08 -1.80 6.66
N LYS A 76 14.70 -2.96 7.20
CA LYS A 76 13.68 -3.83 6.57
C LYS A 76 12.32 -3.15 6.51
N ARG A 77 11.92 -2.48 7.60
CA ARG A 77 10.66 -1.72 7.67
C ARG A 77 10.60 -0.62 6.61
N PHE A 78 11.71 0.10 6.38
CA PHE A 78 11.80 1.09 5.30
C PHE A 78 11.54 0.47 3.92
N TRP A 79 12.24 -0.61 3.58
CA TRP A 79 12.05 -1.29 2.28
C TRP A 79 10.63 -1.84 2.11
N PHE A 80 10.05 -2.41 3.16
CA PHE A 80 8.67 -2.89 3.15
C PHE A 80 7.68 -1.77 2.86
N LEU A 81 7.80 -0.64 3.55
CA LEU A 81 6.97 0.54 3.30
C LEU A 81 7.15 1.07 1.87
N LEU A 82 8.39 1.10 1.37
CA LEU A 82 8.69 1.55 0.01
C LEU A 82 8.03 0.63 -1.05
N CYS A 83 8.08 -0.69 -0.86
CA CYS A 83 7.38 -1.64 -1.70
C CYS A 83 5.87 -1.37 -1.73
N GLY A 84 5.25 -1.16 -0.56
CA GLY A 84 3.84 -0.85 -0.46
C GLY A 84 3.43 0.44 -1.18
N VAL A 85 4.21 1.51 -0.99
CA VAL A 85 3.99 2.80 -1.67
C VAL A 85 4.13 2.64 -3.18
N ALA A 86 5.17 1.96 -3.64
CA ALA A 86 5.39 1.73 -5.07
C ALA A 86 4.27 0.89 -5.70
N SER A 87 3.84 -0.20 -5.05
CA SER A 87 2.72 -1.01 -5.56
C SER A 87 1.42 -0.22 -5.61
N LEU A 88 1.12 0.56 -4.56
CA LEU A 88 -0.09 1.38 -4.53
C LEU A 88 -0.07 2.50 -5.56
N LEU A 89 1.09 3.09 -5.82
CA LEU A 89 1.25 4.12 -6.83
C LEU A 89 1.02 3.55 -8.24
N VAL A 90 1.60 2.40 -8.55
CA VAL A 90 1.40 1.72 -9.84
C VAL A 90 -0.08 1.34 -10.03
N VAL A 91 -0.70 0.69 -9.04
CA VAL A 91 -2.11 0.28 -9.13
C VAL A 91 -3.04 1.49 -9.23
N SER A 92 -2.79 2.54 -8.45
CA SER A 92 -3.56 3.79 -8.53
C SER A 92 -3.47 4.41 -9.92
N LEU A 93 -2.26 4.57 -10.47
CA LEU A 93 -2.05 5.14 -11.81
C LEU A 93 -2.72 4.30 -12.90
N TRP A 94 -2.63 2.97 -12.80
CA TRP A 94 -3.29 2.07 -13.74
C TRP A 94 -4.82 2.19 -13.69
N LEU A 95 -5.39 2.27 -12.48
CA LEU A 95 -6.83 2.48 -12.29
C LEU A 95 -7.29 3.86 -12.77
N PHE A 96 -6.50 4.92 -12.53
CA PHE A 96 -6.79 6.26 -13.06
C PHE A 96 -6.80 6.27 -14.59
N ASN A 97 -5.76 5.72 -15.23
CA ASN A 97 -5.67 5.67 -16.69
C ASN A 97 -6.75 4.78 -17.32
N GLY A 98 -7.17 3.71 -16.63
CA GLY A 98 -8.17 2.76 -17.13
C GLY A 98 -9.63 3.17 -16.94
N ARG A 99 -9.95 4.02 -15.94
CA ARG A 99 -11.36 4.32 -15.57
C ARG A 99 -11.80 5.78 -15.68
N TYR A 100 -10.89 6.76 -15.76
CA TYR A 100 -11.34 8.17 -15.84
C TYR A 100 -12.11 8.51 -17.12
N ASN A 101 -12.01 7.68 -18.16
CA ASN A 101 -12.79 7.82 -19.39
C ASN A 101 -14.17 7.15 -19.36
N GLN A 102 -14.51 6.38 -18.31
CA GLN A 102 -15.78 5.62 -18.24
C GLN A 102 -16.57 5.80 -16.93
N LEU A 103 -16.02 6.50 -15.94
CA LEU A 103 -16.74 6.86 -14.72
C LEU A 103 -17.77 7.96 -15.04
N ASN A 104 -19.05 7.63 -14.94
CA ASN A 104 -20.10 8.64 -14.87
C ASN A 104 -19.78 9.57 -13.68
N PRO A 105 -19.63 10.89 -13.88
CA PRO A 105 -19.27 11.85 -12.83
C PRO A 105 -20.32 12.00 -11.72
N HIS A 106 -21.43 11.25 -11.79
CA HIS A 106 -22.53 11.27 -10.81
C HIS A 106 -22.47 10.20 -9.71
N ASP A 107 -21.55 9.23 -9.78
CA ASP A 107 -21.42 8.21 -8.73
C ASP A 107 -20.35 8.59 -7.68
N ASN A 108 -20.69 9.60 -6.88
CA ASN A 108 -19.83 10.13 -5.82
C ASN A 108 -19.38 9.04 -4.82
N ALA A 109 -20.20 8.02 -4.58
CA ALA A 109 -19.88 6.94 -3.64
C ALA A 109 -18.66 6.12 -4.09
N THR A 110 -18.57 5.80 -5.38
CA THR A 110 -17.44 5.07 -5.95
C THR A 110 -16.15 5.90 -5.89
N ALA A 111 -16.23 7.22 -6.09
CA ALA A 111 -15.09 8.12 -5.96
C ALA A 111 -14.57 8.19 -4.51
N TYR A 112 -15.47 8.34 -3.52
CA TYR A 112 -15.09 8.33 -2.10
C TYR A 112 -14.45 7.01 -1.68
N LEU A 113 -15.01 5.88 -2.13
CA LEU A 113 -14.49 4.56 -1.81
C LEU A 113 -13.11 4.33 -2.43
N PHE A 114 -12.89 4.76 -3.67
CA PHE A 114 -11.57 4.72 -4.30
C PHE A 114 -10.55 5.57 -3.53
N PHE A 115 -10.92 6.79 -3.14
CA PHE A 115 -10.04 7.67 -2.39
C PHE A 115 -9.67 7.06 -1.03
N TYR A 116 -10.65 6.51 -0.31
CA TYR A 116 -10.43 5.90 1.00
C TYR A 116 -9.63 4.59 0.91
N ILE A 117 -9.88 3.73 -0.09
CA ILE A 117 -9.21 2.44 -0.20
C ILE A 117 -7.80 2.56 -0.78
N PHE A 118 -7.57 3.43 -1.77
CA PHE A 118 -6.27 3.50 -2.46
C PHE A 118 -5.42 4.69 -2.04
N ILE A 119 -6.01 5.89 -2.02
CA ILE A 119 -5.26 7.15 -1.84
C ILE A 119 -4.88 7.35 -0.37
N CYS A 120 -5.78 7.06 0.56
CA CYS A 120 -5.50 7.19 1.99
C CYS A 120 -4.33 6.29 2.47
N PRO A 121 -4.29 4.98 2.16
CA PRO A 121 -3.11 4.14 2.42
C PRO A 121 -1.82 4.64 1.75
N LEU A 122 -1.91 5.12 0.51
CA LEU A 122 -0.76 5.64 -0.21
C LEU A 122 -0.15 6.86 0.50
N LEU A 123 -0.99 7.83 0.90
CA LEU A 123 -0.56 9.03 1.60
C LEU A 123 0.06 8.71 2.96
N ILE A 124 -0.56 7.81 3.73
CA ILE A 124 -0.02 7.35 5.03
C ILE A 124 1.30 6.59 4.83
N GLY A 125 1.40 5.76 3.80
CA GLY A 125 2.64 5.07 3.42
C GLY A 125 3.77 6.05 3.13
N ILE A 126 3.53 7.05 2.28
CA ILE A 126 4.50 8.12 1.94
C ILE A 126 4.91 8.87 3.21
N PHE A 127 3.95 9.24 4.06
CA PHE A 127 4.22 9.93 5.32
C PHE A 127 5.19 9.15 6.21
N HIS A 128 4.98 7.84 6.39
CA HIS A 128 5.87 7.00 7.19
C HIS A 128 7.23 6.75 6.55
N VAL A 129 7.31 6.68 5.22
CA VAL A 129 8.59 6.64 4.49
C VAL A 129 9.39 7.93 4.75
N VAL A 130 8.75 9.10 4.64
CA VAL A 130 9.40 10.40 4.90
C VAL A 130 9.86 10.51 6.35
N LEU A 131 9.03 10.07 7.32
CA LEU A 131 9.44 10.02 8.72
C LEU A 131 10.64 9.10 8.94
N HIS A 132 10.69 7.95 8.27
CA HIS A 132 11.86 7.08 8.32
C HIS A 132 13.11 7.78 7.78
N ILE A 133 13.03 8.48 6.64
CA ILE A 133 14.19 9.19 6.09
C ILE A 133 14.68 10.28 7.06
N LYS A 134 13.75 11.07 7.62
CA LYS A 134 14.09 12.15 8.56
C LYS A 134 14.73 11.64 9.86
N ASN A 135 14.35 10.45 10.32
CA ASN A 135 14.91 9.86 11.53
C ASN A 135 16.27 9.18 11.28
N VAL A 136 16.57 8.72 10.06
CA VAL A 136 17.93 8.24 9.71
C VAL A 136 18.95 9.37 9.83
N GLY A 137 18.62 10.57 9.33
CA GLY A 137 19.50 11.73 9.38
C GLY A 137 19.75 12.31 10.79
N LYS A 138 19.13 11.75 11.84
CA LYS A 138 19.39 12.12 13.24
C LYS A 138 20.26 11.12 14.00
N VAL A 139 20.52 9.95 13.39
CA VAL A 139 21.28 8.84 14.00
C VAL A 139 22.72 8.77 13.44
N ILE A 140 22.98 9.49 12.35
CA ILE A 140 24.31 9.74 11.77
C ILE A 140 24.75 11.12 12.22
#